data_AF-A0A1I3FSA3-F1
#
_entry.id   AF-A0A1I3FSA3-F1
#
_cell.length_a   1.000
_cell.length_b   1.000
_cell.length_c   1.000
_cell.angle_alpha   90.00
_cell.angle_beta   90.00
_cell.angle_gamma   90.00
#
_symmetry.space_group_name_H-M   'P 1'
#
loop_
_entity.id
_entity.type
_entity.pdbx_description
1 polymer ?
#
loop_
_entity_poly.entity_id
_entity_poly.type
_entity_poly.pdbx_seq_one_letter_code
_entity_poly.pdbx_strand_id
1 'polypeptide(L)'
;MVGIDFSSGEMNGLWSAISDLNKIRNQIVHEEGYVKRTNPTSRIENVINSTPSLGYGWNNQIKIEMSYINSTIDTIERFLSNLYEQAL
;
A
#
# COMPACT_ATOMS: atom_id res chain seq x y z
N MET A 1 7.43 -20.07 22.04
CA MET A 1 6.82 -19.07 21.15
C MET A 1 7.97 -18.35 20.47
N VAL A 2 8.25 -18.67 19.22
CA VAL A 2 9.22 -17.91 18.42
C VAL A 2 8.53 -16.59 18.07
N GLY A 3 9.18 -15.46 18.35
CA GLY A 3 8.63 -14.15 18.01
C GLY A 3 8.67 -13.94 16.49
N ILE A 4 7.68 -13.22 15.96
CA ILE A 4 7.70 -12.82 14.55
C ILE A 4 8.81 -11.78 14.37
N ASP A 5 9.72 -12.05 13.44
CA ASP A 5 10.85 -11.18 13.13
C ASP A 5 10.63 -10.46 11.79
N PHE A 6 10.26 -9.18 11.87
CA PHE A 6 10.09 -8.32 10.69
C PHE A 6 11.43 -7.89 10.07
N SER A 7 12.54 -8.05 10.78
CA SER A 7 13.88 -7.81 10.24
C SER A 7 14.40 -8.96 9.39
N SER A 8 13.73 -10.12 9.44
CA SER A 8 14.06 -11.28 8.61
C SER A 8 13.46 -11.16 7.20
N GLY A 9 14.25 -11.58 6.20
CA GLY A 9 13.83 -11.63 4.80
C GLY A 9 13.38 -10.26 4.27
N GLU A 10 12.21 -10.25 3.64
CA GLU A 10 11.63 -9.06 3.00
C GLU A 10 10.46 -8.46 3.79
N MET A 11 10.23 -8.92 5.03
CA MET A 11 9.05 -8.62 5.83
C MET A 11 8.80 -7.11 6.02
N ASN A 12 9.84 -6.36 6.37
CA ASN A 12 9.74 -4.90 6.49
C ASN A 12 9.32 -4.20 5.20
N GLY A 13 9.85 -4.64 4.05
CA GLY A 13 9.52 -4.06 2.75
C GLY A 13 8.07 -4.35 2.36
N LEU A 14 7.64 -5.61 2.52
CA LEU A 14 6.26 -6.04 2.26
C LEU A 14 5.27 -5.31 3.18
N TRP A 15 5.59 -5.18 4.46
CA TRP A 15 4.76 -4.43 5.42
C TRP A 15 4.66 -2.95 5.08
N SER A 16 5.76 -2.33 4.64
CA SER A 16 5.76 -0.93 4.19
C SER A 16 4.81 -0.75 3.00
N ALA A 17 4.85 -1.66 2.01
CA ALA A 17 3.97 -1.63 0.85
C ALA A 17 2.49 -1.82 1.24
N ILE A 18 2.18 -2.74 2.16
CA ILE A 18 0.83 -2.92 2.71
C ILE A 18 0.37 -1.67 3.47
N SER A 19 1.27 -1.01 4.19
CA SER A 19 0.98 0.25 4.88
C SER A 19 0.65 1.38 3.91
N ASP A 20 1.31 1.43 2.75
CA ASP A 20 0.99 2.39 1.68
C ASP A 20 -0.35 2.08 1.01
N LEU A 21 -0.67 0.80 0.76
CA LEU A 21 -2.00 0.37 0.32
C LEU A 21 -3.10 0.88 1.28
N ASN A 22 -2.88 0.75 2.59
CA ASN A 22 -3.85 1.23 3.58
C ASN A 22 -4.09 2.75 3.49
N LYS A 23 -3.06 3.54 3.18
CA LYS A 23 -3.22 4.99 2.95
C LYS A 23 -4.10 5.26 1.72
N ILE A 24 -3.89 4.52 0.63
CA ILE A 24 -4.70 4.62 -0.59
C ILE A 24 -6.15 4.21 -0.32
N ARG A 25 -6.37 3.06 0.34
CA ARG A 25 -7.70 2.59 0.74
C ARG A 25 -8.41 3.62 1.60
N ASN A 26 -7.72 4.25 2.56
CA ASN A 26 -8.31 5.27 3.40
C ASN A 26 -8.77 6.48 2.60
N GLN A 27 -7.96 6.92 1.62
CA GLN A 27 -8.36 8.00 0.72
C GLN A 27 -9.59 7.63 -0.11
N ILE A 28 -9.65 6.40 -0.64
CA ILE A 28 -10.80 5.93 -1.43
C ILE A 28 -12.07 5.91 -0.59
N VAL A 29 -11.99 5.35 0.62
CA VAL A 29 -13.17 5.11 1.47
C VAL A 29 -13.67 6.37 2.17
N HIS A 30 -12.77 7.23 2.63
CA HIS A 30 -13.15 8.39 3.45
C HIS A 30 -13.25 9.69 2.67
N GLU A 31 -12.59 9.78 1.52
CA GLU A 31 -12.46 11.01 0.73
C GLU A 31 -12.90 10.81 -0.73
N GLU A 32 -13.62 9.72 -1.00
CA GLU A 32 -14.11 9.32 -2.32
C GLU A 32 -12.97 9.23 -3.38
N GLY A 33 -11.75 8.98 -2.91
CA GLY A 33 -10.54 8.93 -3.72
C GLY A 33 -9.99 10.29 -4.15
N TYR A 34 -10.56 11.42 -3.73
CA TYR A 34 -10.04 12.75 -4.08
C TYR A 34 -8.81 13.11 -3.26
N VAL A 35 -7.66 13.33 -3.91
CA VAL A 35 -6.42 13.64 -3.18
C VAL A 35 -6.42 15.05 -2.59
N LYS A 36 -6.83 16.05 -3.38
CA LYS A 36 -6.74 17.48 -3.01
C LYS A 36 -7.81 17.99 -2.02
N ARG A 37 -8.66 17.12 -1.48
CA ARG A 37 -9.64 17.48 -0.43
C ARG A 37 -9.08 17.30 0.98
N THR A 38 -7.95 16.60 1.12
CA THR A 38 -7.36 16.28 2.45
C THR A 38 -6.27 17.25 2.87
N ASN A 39 -6.33 17.63 4.14
CA ASN A 39 -5.33 18.46 4.80
C ASN A 39 -4.74 17.64 5.98
N PRO A 40 -3.43 17.32 6.02
CA PRO A 40 -2.38 17.63 5.05
C PRO A 40 -2.25 16.58 3.94
N THR A 41 -2.17 17.06 2.70
CA THR A 41 -2.17 16.31 1.44
C THR A 41 -0.89 15.49 1.19
N SER A 42 0.20 15.77 1.92
CA SER A 42 1.55 15.31 1.57
C SER A 42 1.77 13.81 1.65
N ARG A 43 1.10 13.08 2.55
CA ARG A 43 1.38 11.65 2.76
C ARG A 43 0.89 10.78 1.61
N ILE A 44 -0.31 11.04 1.12
CA ILE A 44 -0.89 10.26 0.01
C ILE A 44 -0.28 10.70 -1.33
N GLU A 45 0.02 11.99 -1.49
CA GLU A 45 0.72 12.50 -2.68
C GLU A 45 2.11 11.85 -2.82
N ASN A 46 2.85 11.69 -1.73
CA ASN A 46 4.14 11.00 -1.76
C ASN A 46 3.99 9.54 -2.23
N VAL A 47 2.97 8.81 -1.77
CA VAL A 47 2.72 7.43 -2.20
C VAL A 47 2.40 7.39 -3.70
N ILE A 48 1.52 8.28 -4.17
CA ILE A 48 1.14 8.35 -5.58
C ILE A 48 2.35 8.71 -6.46
N ASN A 49 3.13 9.72 -6.08
CA ASN A 49 4.27 10.20 -6.87
C ASN A 49 5.45 9.23 -6.88
N SER A 50 5.59 8.39 -5.84
CA SER A 50 6.67 7.38 -5.75
C SER A 50 6.30 6.03 -6.36
N THR A 51 5.03 5.82 -6.73
CA THR A 51 4.54 4.54 -7.26
C THR A 51 4.12 4.68 -8.72
N PRO A 52 4.89 4.14 -9.70
CA PRO A 52 4.66 4.37 -11.12
C PRO A 52 3.27 3.97 -11.66
N SER A 53 2.62 2.99 -11.02
CA SER A 53 1.31 2.46 -11.39
C SER A 53 0.14 3.18 -10.68
N LEU A 54 0.43 4.26 -9.96
CA LEU A 54 -0.53 5.19 -9.38
C LEU A 54 -0.42 6.56 -10.08
N GLY A 55 -1.52 7.30 -10.06
CA GLY A 55 -1.52 8.65 -10.58
C GLY A 55 -2.78 9.43 -10.22
N TYR A 56 -2.99 10.52 -10.93
CA TYR A 56 -4.18 11.35 -10.80
C TYR A 56 -5.08 11.15 -12.04
N GLY A 57 -6.33 10.82 -11.78
CA GLY A 57 -7.40 10.77 -12.78
C GLY A 57 -8.19 12.08 -12.82
N TRP A 58 -9.43 11.99 -13.32
CA TRP A 58 -10.34 13.12 -13.38
C TRP A 58 -10.54 13.77 -12.00
N ASN A 59 -10.56 15.10 -11.95
CA ASN A 59 -10.71 15.89 -10.73
C ASN A 59 -9.73 15.55 -9.57
N ASN A 60 -8.51 15.10 -9.88
CA ASN A 60 -7.51 14.69 -8.88
C ASN A 60 -7.94 13.50 -8.02
N GLN A 61 -8.82 12.64 -8.54
CA GLN A 61 -9.05 11.34 -7.93
C GLN A 61 -7.85 10.42 -8.15
N ILE A 62 -7.61 9.49 -7.23
CA ILE A 62 -6.59 8.46 -7.40
C ILE A 62 -6.93 7.62 -8.64
N LYS A 63 -5.98 7.52 -9.55
CA LYS A 63 -5.98 6.55 -10.65
C LYS A 63 -5.11 5.36 -10.23
N ILE A 64 -5.66 4.16 -10.34
CA ILE A 64 -4.96 2.91 -10.07
C ILE A 64 -4.86 2.10 -11.36
N GLU A 65 -3.66 1.70 -11.74
CA GLU A 65 -3.44 0.81 -12.88
C GLU A 65 -3.50 -0.67 -12.47
N MET A 66 -3.87 -1.54 -13.41
CA MET A 66 -3.98 -2.99 -13.14
C MET A 66 -2.69 -3.58 -12.58
N SER A 67 -1.53 -3.07 -13.02
CA SER A 67 -0.22 -3.48 -12.53
C SER A 67 -0.05 -3.23 -11.02
N TYR A 68 -0.62 -2.16 -10.47
CA TYR A 68 -0.62 -1.90 -9.03
C TYR A 68 -1.44 -2.93 -8.27
N ILE A 69 -2.60 -3.31 -8.81
CA ILE A 69 -3.48 -4.30 -8.19
C ILE A 69 -2.77 -5.65 -8.14
N ASN A 70 -2.18 -6.09 -9.25
CA ASN A 70 -1.43 -7.34 -9.32
C ASN A 70 -0.25 -7.35 -8.32
N SER A 71 0.57 -6.29 -8.31
CA SER A 71 1.71 -6.22 -7.39
C SER A 71 1.26 -6.19 -5.92
N THR A 72 0.10 -5.61 -5.63
CA THR A 72 -0.50 -5.60 -4.29
C THR A 72 -0.92 -6.99 -3.84
N ILE A 73 -1.57 -7.76 -4.72
CA ILE A 73 -1.96 -9.15 -4.44
C ILE A 73 -0.70 -9.97 -4.12
N ASP A 74 0.31 -9.91 -5.00
CA ASP A 74 1.58 -10.64 -4.82
C ASP A 74 2.26 -10.26 -3.49
N THR A 75 2.24 -8.97 -3.13
CA THR A 75 2.83 -8.47 -1.88
C THR A 75 2.12 -9.04 -0.65
N ILE A 76 0.79 -9.07 -0.65
CA ILE A 76 -0.01 -9.58 0.47
C ILE A 76 0.20 -11.09 0.61
N GLU A 77 0.17 -11.84 -0.49
CA GLU A 77 0.39 -13.29 -0.49
C GLU A 77 1.77 -13.65 0.06
N ARG A 78 2.82 -12.95 -0.39
CA ARG A 78 4.19 -13.15 0.12
C ARG A 78 4.29 -12.82 1.61
N PHE A 79 3.70 -11.70 2.04
CA PHE A 79 3.73 -11.31 3.45
C PHE A 79 3.05 -12.35 4.34
N LEU A 80 1.86 -12.81 3.97
CA LEU A 80 1.12 -13.81 4.74
C LEU A 80 1.81 -15.18 4.73
N SER A 81 2.44 -15.56 3.62
CA SER A 81 3.22 -16.81 3.53
C SER A 81 4.43 -16.77 4.47
N ASN A 82 5.19 -15.67 4.48
CA ASN A 82 6.33 -15.50 5.37
C ASN A 82 5.90 -15.48 6.85
N LEU A 83 4.77 -14.83 7.17
CA LEU A 83 4.21 -14.86 8.52
C LEU A 83 3.82 -16.28 8.96
N TYR A 84 3.21 -17.05 8.05
CA TYR A 84 2.83 -18.44 8.31
C TYR A 84 4.06 -19.30 8.59
N GLU A 85 5.12 -19.18 7.79
CA GLU A 85 6.37 -19.93 7.98
C GLU A 85 7.05 -19.64 9.31
N GLN A 86 7.04 -18.38 9.77
CA GLN A 86 7.62 -18.00 11.07
C GLN A 86 6.77 -18.46 12.27
N ALA A 87 5.48 -18.73 12.06
CA ALA A 87 4.56 -19.16 13.10
C ALA A 87 4.58 -20.69 13.33
N LEU A 88 5.17 -21.46 12.41
CA LEU A 88 5.42 -22.91 12.56
C LEU A 88 6.57 -23.20 13.54
#